data_AF-A0A317JC16-F1
#
_entry.id   AF-A0A317JC16-F1
#
_cell.length_a   1.000
_cell.length_b   1.000
_cell.length_c   1.000
_cell.angle_alpha   90.00
_cell.angle_beta   90.00
_cell.angle_gamma   90.00
#
_symmetry.space_group_name_H-M   'P 1'
#
loop_
_entity.id
_entity.type
_entity.pdbx_description
1 polymer ?
#
loop_
_entity_poly.entity_id
_entity_poly.type
_entity_poly.pdbx_seq_one_letter_code
_entity_poly.pdbx_strand_id
1 'polypeptide(L)'
;MYTLKHLTVALVAVIALLFGSVREVQAGVIEAKKHAQSCRDLPVIKNLTALKAQHVCEGTTPKELTSREVKKLAVTANTREDHLVVARFYRADANGLDTKAAGYERAATNLRNTPVAKNLAAPGTAARFEFAAVGFREEANAGRAIAATHEKMAADVLALLK
;
A
#
# COMPACT_ATOMS: atom_id res chain seq x y z
N MET A 1 -36.93 11.52 2.22
CA MET A 1 -36.29 12.76 2.72
C MET A 1 -35.16 12.36 3.66
N TYR A 2 -33.98 12.01 3.13
CA TYR A 2 -32.80 11.75 3.95
C TYR A 2 -32.23 13.09 4.39
N THR A 3 -32.30 13.35 5.69
CA THR A 3 -32.02 14.64 6.28
C THR A 3 -30.56 15.03 6.09
N LEU A 4 -30.34 16.28 5.69
CA LEU A 4 -29.05 16.96 5.43
C LEU A 4 -27.98 16.72 6.52
N LYS A 5 -28.41 16.30 7.73
CA LYS A 5 -27.56 15.93 8.87
C LYS A 5 -26.74 14.65 8.65
N HIS A 6 -27.25 13.68 7.89
CA HIS A 6 -26.50 12.44 7.63
C HIS A 6 -25.38 12.64 6.59
N LEU A 7 -25.58 13.58 5.65
CA LEU A 7 -24.59 13.91 4.64
C LEU A 7 -23.36 14.62 5.25
N THR A 8 -23.58 15.51 6.21
CA THR A 8 -22.49 16.21 6.91
C THR A 8 -21.69 15.28 7.82
N VAL A 9 -22.34 14.35 8.52
CA VAL A 9 -21.64 13.34 9.35
C VAL A 9 -20.80 12.40 8.48
N ALA A 10 -21.31 11.99 7.31
CA ALA A 10 -20.55 11.17 6.37
C ALA A 10 -19.34 11.94 5.81
N LEU A 11 -19.50 13.22 5.45
CA LEU A 11 -18.41 14.05 4.92
C LEU A 11 -17.32 14.29 5.98
N VAL A 12 -17.69 14.56 7.22
CA VAL A 12 -16.75 14.76 8.33
C VAL A 12 -16.02 13.46 8.69
N ALA A 13 -16.68 12.31 8.60
CA ALA A 13 -16.05 11.00 8.79
C ALA A 13 -15.03 10.68 7.68
N VAL A 14 -15.35 11.00 6.42
CA VAL A 14 -14.42 10.84 5.29
C VAL A 14 -13.22 11.77 5.44
N ILE A 15 -13.44 13.02 5.86
CA ILE A 15 -12.35 13.98 6.12
C ILE A 15 -11.50 13.51 7.30
N ALA A 16 -12.09 13.04 8.40
CA ALA A 16 -11.33 12.50 9.53
C ALA A 16 -10.51 11.24 9.18
N LEU A 17 -10.99 10.40 8.25
CA LEU A 17 -10.23 9.29 7.69
C LEU A 17 -9.07 9.75 6.77
N LEU A 18 -9.20 10.91 6.13
CA LEU A 18 -8.13 11.49 5.29
C LEU A 18 -7.05 12.22 6.10
N PHE A 19 -7.39 12.76 7.28
CA PHE A 19 -6.49 13.57 8.12
C PHE A 19 -6.06 12.90 9.44
N GLY A 20 -6.64 11.74 9.78
CA GLY A 20 -6.29 10.96 10.96
C GLY A 20 -4.93 10.30 10.81
N SER A 21 -3.99 10.72 11.66
CA SER A 21 -2.66 10.14 11.89
C SER A 21 -1.55 10.65 10.95
N VAL A 22 -0.99 11.80 11.32
CA VAL A 22 0.41 12.13 11.02
C VAL A 22 1.30 11.13 11.74
N ARG A 23 1.57 10.00 11.09
CA ARG A 23 2.82 9.28 11.27
C ARG A 23 3.44 9.17 9.89
N GLU A 24 4.68 9.63 9.78
CA GLU A 24 5.51 9.36 8.62
C GLU A 24 5.67 7.84 8.51
N VAL A 25 4.78 7.22 7.75
CA VAL A 25 4.94 5.83 7.36
C VAL A 25 6.04 5.85 6.31
N GLN A 26 7.24 5.40 6.69
CA GLN A 26 8.17 4.80 5.75
C GLN A 26 7.51 3.53 5.20
N ALA A 27 6.60 3.73 4.24
CA ALA A 27 6.02 2.68 3.42
C ALA A 27 6.73 2.69 2.08
N GLY A 28 7.32 1.55 1.72
CA GLY A 28 7.62 1.21 0.33
C GLY A 28 9.07 1.39 -0.13
N VAL A 29 10.07 0.87 0.59
CA VAL A 29 11.36 0.49 -0.03
C VAL A 29 11.68 -0.99 0.26
N ILE A 30 10.66 -1.84 0.31
CA ILE A 30 10.77 -3.30 0.31
C ILE A 30 9.43 -3.72 -0.30
N GLU A 31 9.27 -4.07 -1.57
CA GLU A 31 9.96 -5.12 -2.31
C GLU A 31 9.58 -5.00 -3.81
N ALA A 32 10.39 -4.30 -4.61
CA ALA A 32 10.35 -4.40 -6.08
C ALA A 32 11.71 -4.87 -6.65
N LYS A 33 12.56 -5.47 -5.82
CA LYS A 33 13.88 -5.98 -6.24
C LYS A 33 13.85 -7.38 -6.84
N LYS A 34 12.68 -7.93 -7.18
CA LYS A 34 12.57 -9.28 -7.77
C LYS A 34 12.08 -9.37 -9.22
N HIS A 35 11.82 -8.24 -9.89
CA HIS A 35 11.51 -8.23 -11.33
C HIS A 35 12.25 -7.17 -12.16
N ALA A 36 13.34 -6.59 -11.62
CA ALA A 36 14.25 -5.72 -12.39
C ALA A 36 15.53 -6.44 -12.88
N GLN A 37 15.51 -7.78 -12.91
CA GLN A 37 16.66 -8.57 -13.32
C GLN A 37 16.24 -9.66 -14.31
N SER A 38 15.74 -9.22 -15.46
CA SER A 38 15.63 -10.06 -16.67
C SER A 38 15.81 -9.21 -17.93
N CYS A 39 16.83 -8.34 -17.93
CA CYS A 39 17.35 -7.67 -19.13
C CYS A 39 18.88 -7.80 -19.26
N ARG A 40 19.47 -8.79 -18.60
CA ARG A 40 20.86 -9.21 -18.83
C ARG A 40 20.91 -10.71 -18.64
N ASP A 41 20.80 -11.42 -19.75
CA ASP A 41 21.49 -12.69 -20.05
C ASP A 41 21.00 -13.16 -21.43
N LEU A 42 21.26 -12.33 -22.44
CA LEU A 42 21.31 -12.83 -23.81
C LEU A 42 22.79 -13.12 -24.10
N PRO A 43 23.13 -14.31 -24.64
CA PRO A 43 24.51 -14.63 -24.96
C PRO A 43 25.04 -13.57 -25.93
N VAL A 44 26.17 -12.97 -25.57
CA VAL A 44 26.89 -12.02 -26.42
C VAL A 44 27.42 -12.78 -27.64
N ILE A 45 26.63 -12.82 -28.72
CA ILE A 45 27.10 -13.32 -30.01
C ILE A 45 28.05 -12.25 -30.55
N LYS A 46 29.35 -12.55 -30.55
CA LYS A 46 30.46 -11.64 -30.90
C LYS A 46 30.56 -11.28 -32.40
N ASN A 47 29.47 -11.33 -33.17
CA ASN A 47 29.50 -10.96 -34.59
C ASN A 47 28.37 -9.97 -34.91
N LEU A 48 28.69 -8.69 -34.71
CA LEU A 48 27.96 -7.52 -35.20
C LEU A 48 27.96 -7.53 -36.73
N THR A 49 26.79 -7.59 -37.38
CA THR A 49 26.47 -6.87 -38.65
C THR A 49 25.10 -7.19 -39.27
N ALA A 50 24.27 -8.03 -38.66
CA ALA A 50 22.94 -8.28 -39.22
C ALA A 50 21.95 -8.65 -38.13
N LEU A 51 21.33 -7.64 -37.50
CA LEU A 51 19.88 -7.58 -37.35
C LEU A 51 19.54 -6.24 -36.72
N LYS A 52 18.73 -5.46 -37.41
CA LYS A 52 17.89 -4.40 -36.86
C LYS A 52 17.04 -5.01 -35.73
N ALA A 53 17.58 -5.09 -34.53
CA ALA A 53 16.79 -5.35 -33.33
C ALA A 53 16.46 -3.98 -32.74
N GLN A 54 15.35 -3.41 -33.19
CA GLN A 54 14.56 -2.50 -32.37
C GLN A 54 14.22 -3.24 -31.07
N HIS A 55 15.12 -3.20 -30.10
CA HIS A 55 14.73 -3.38 -28.71
C HIS A 55 14.53 -1.99 -28.15
N VAL A 56 13.30 -1.53 -28.37
CA VAL A 56 12.60 -0.59 -27.51
C VAL A 56 12.72 -1.14 -26.08
N CYS A 57 13.78 -0.75 -25.39
CA CYS A 57 13.82 -0.74 -23.94
C CYS A 57 13.31 0.61 -23.45
N GLU A 58 12.25 1.13 -24.05
CA GLU A 58 11.46 2.20 -23.47
C GLU A 58 10.34 1.55 -22.65
N GLY A 59 10.77 0.83 -21.62
CA GLY A 59 9.94 0.70 -20.45
C GLY A 59 10.00 2.06 -19.79
N THR A 60 9.01 2.92 -20.02
CA THR A 60 8.66 3.96 -19.07
C THR A 60 8.50 3.26 -17.73
N THR A 61 9.56 3.22 -16.92
CA THR A 61 9.46 2.84 -15.52
C THR A 61 8.41 3.80 -14.98
N PRO A 62 7.21 3.31 -14.57
CA PRO A 62 6.21 4.20 -14.02
C PRO A 62 6.91 4.93 -12.89
N LYS A 63 6.94 6.27 -12.95
CA LYS A 63 7.50 7.08 -11.87
C LYS A 63 6.88 6.55 -10.57
N GLU A 64 7.66 5.85 -9.74
CA GLU A 64 7.16 5.33 -8.47
C GLU A 64 6.81 6.54 -7.62
N LEU A 65 5.51 6.76 -7.43
CA LEU A 65 5.03 7.86 -6.62
C LEU A 65 5.33 7.54 -5.15
N THR A 66 5.90 8.52 -4.46
CA THR A 66 6.05 8.45 -3.01
C THR A 66 4.68 8.43 -2.33
N SER A 67 4.60 7.91 -1.10
CA SER A 67 3.34 7.94 -0.30
C SER A 67 2.73 9.35 -0.23
N ARG A 68 3.57 10.39 -0.12
CA ARG A 68 3.14 11.79 -0.11
C ARG A 68 2.51 12.21 -1.44
N GLU A 69 3.12 11.81 -2.56
CA GLU A 69 2.57 12.10 -3.90
C GLU A 69 1.26 11.36 -4.14
N VAL A 70 1.14 10.11 -3.69
CA VAL A 70 -0.13 9.36 -3.82
C VAL A 70 -1.23 10.00 -2.97
N LYS A 71 -0.94 10.48 -1.75
CA LYS A 71 -1.92 11.21 -0.94
C LYS A 71 -2.40 12.48 -1.61
N LYS A 72 -1.51 13.22 -2.27
CA LYS A 72 -1.90 14.39 -3.08
C LYS A 72 -2.76 13.96 -4.26
N LEU A 73 -2.35 12.91 -4.97
CA LEU A 73 -3.11 12.37 -6.10
C LEU A 73 -4.50 11.90 -5.67
N ALA A 74 -4.66 11.30 -4.49
CA ALA A 74 -5.95 10.86 -3.97
C ALA A 74 -6.96 12.01 -3.84
N VAL A 75 -6.49 13.23 -3.55
CA VAL A 75 -7.32 14.44 -3.44
C VAL A 75 -7.66 15.04 -4.81
N THR A 76 -6.75 14.93 -5.78
CA THR A 76 -6.88 15.57 -7.10
C THR A 76 -7.23 14.61 -8.24
N ALA A 77 -7.44 13.32 -7.94
CA ALA A 77 -7.73 12.28 -8.92
C ALA A 77 -9.06 12.57 -9.61
N ASN A 78 -9.01 12.72 -10.93
CA ASN A 78 -10.19 12.93 -11.77
C ASN A 78 -10.26 11.94 -12.94
N THR A 79 -9.14 11.29 -13.26
CA THR A 79 -9.08 10.30 -14.33
C THR A 79 -9.21 8.90 -13.76
N ARG A 80 -9.65 7.96 -14.61
CA ARG A 80 -9.69 6.54 -14.27
C ARG A 80 -8.32 6.05 -13.82
N GLU A 81 -7.28 6.46 -14.55
CA GLU A 81 -5.90 6.07 -14.31
C GLU A 81 -5.42 6.57 -12.94
N ASP A 82 -5.72 7.83 -12.57
CA ASP A 82 -5.37 8.38 -11.25
C ASP A 82 -6.00 7.56 -10.12
N HIS A 83 -7.30 7.26 -10.24
CA HIS A 83 -7.99 6.46 -9.24
C HIS A 83 -7.40 5.04 -9.14
N LEU A 84 -7.04 4.41 -10.26
CA LEU A 84 -6.41 3.09 -10.25
C LEU A 84 -5.01 3.11 -9.62
N VAL A 85 -4.22 4.18 -9.83
CA VAL A 85 -2.91 4.34 -9.19
C VAL A 85 -3.06 4.43 -7.67
N VAL A 86 -3.99 5.26 -7.20
CA VAL A 86 -4.27 5.41 -5.76
C VAL A 86 -4.74 4.08 -5.15
N ALA A 87 -5.66 3.38 -5.82
CA ALA A 87 -6.16 2.09 -5.34
C ALA A 87 -5.06 1.04 -5.19
N ARG A 88 -4.16 0.94 -6.19
CA ARG A 88 -3.02 0.00 -6.15
C ARG A 88 -2.08 0.30 -5.00
N PHE A 89 -1.78 1.57 -4.76
CA PHE A 89 -0.92 1.97 -3.66
C PHE A 89 -1.50 1.54 -2.30
N TYR A 90 -2.76 1.91 -2.03
CA TYR A 90 -3.38 1.58 -0.73
C TYR A 90 -3.59 0.09 -0.53
N ARG A 91 -3.78 -0.70 -1.60
CA ARG A 91 -3.80 -2.16 -1.53
C ARG A 91 -2.42 -2.73 -1.15
N ALA A 92 -1.36 -2.25 -1.78
CA ALA A 92 0.00 -2.68 -1.47
C ALA A 92 0.39 -2.32 -0.03
N ASP A 93 0.04 -1.11 0.41
CA ASP A 93 0.28 -0.65 1.78
C ASP A 93 -0.48 -1.50 2.80
N ALA A 94 -1.76 -1.80 2.56
CA ALA A 94 -2.55 -2.69 3.41
C ALA A 94 -1.92 -4.08 3.57
N ASN A 95 -1.39 -4.66 2.48
CA ASN A 95 -0.69 -5.95 2.55
C ASN A 95 0.61 -5.86 3.37
N GLY A 96 1.33 -4.73 3.27
CA GLY A 96 2.52 -4.46 4.10
C GLY A 96 2.16 -4.35 5.59
N LEU A 97 1.05 -3.70 5.90
CA LEU A 97 0.52 -3.58 7.27
C LEU A 97 0.08 -4.94 7.83
N ASP A 98 -0.58 -5.79 7.04
CA ASP A 98 -0.89 -7.17 7.46
C ASP A 98 0.35 -7.98 7.78
N THR A 99 1.41 -7.83 6.98
CA THR A 99 2.68 -8.51 7.20
C THR A 99 3.31 -8.06 8.52
N LYS A 100 3.27 -6.75 8.81
CA LYS A 100 3.72 -6.20 10.09
C LYS A 100 2.88 -6.75 11.25
N ALA A 101 1.55 -6.73 11.12
CA ALA A 101 0.64 -7.27 12.12
C ALA A 101 0.96 -8.73 12.45
N ALA A 102 1.12 -9.57 11.44
CA ALA A 102 1.49 -10.98 11.61
C ALA A 102 2.84 -11.17 12.31
N GLY A 103 3.81 -10.27 12.06
CA GLY A 103 5.09 -10.25 12.76
C GLY A 103 4.93 -9.98 14.26
N TYR A 104 4.11 -8.99 14.62
CA TYR A 104 3.79 -8.66 16.02
C TYR A 104 2.97 -9.74 16.73
N GLU A 105 1.99 -10.34 16.04
CA GLU A 105 1.23 -11.50 16.53
C GLU A 105 2.18 -12.65 16.90
N ARG A 106 3.10 -13.00 15.99
CA ARG A 106 4.10 -14.04 16.24
C ARG A 106 5.02 -13.69 17.41
N ALA A 107 5.45 -12.44 17.53
CA ALA A 107 6.28 -12.00 18.64
C ALA A 107 5.56 -12.12 19.99
N ALA A 108 4.28 -11.75 20.04
CA ALA A 108 3.46 -11.90 21.24
C ALA A 108 3.28 -13.38 21.62
N THR A 109 2.97 -14.25 20.65
CA THR A 109 2.87 -15.70 20.87
C THR A 109 4.18 -16.28 21.39
N ASN A 110 5.32 -15.90 20.80
CA ASN A 110 6.63 -16.37 21.24
C ASN A 110 6.93 -15.95 22.69
N LEU A 111 6.61 -14.72 23.07
CA LEU A 111 6.81 -14.25 24.45
C LEU A 111 5.95 -15.00 25.47
N ARG A 112 4.73 -15.41 25.09
CA ARG A 112 3.85 -16.20 25.96
C ARG A 112 4.33 -17.64 26.15
N ASN A 113 4.96 -18.20 25.12
CA ASN A 113 5.25 -19.64 25.05
C ASN A 113 6.72 -20.01 25.29
N THR A 114 7.63 -19.03 25.38
CA THR A 114 9.06 -19.31 25.61
C THR A 114 9.43 -19.21 27.09
N PRO A 115 10.31 -20.08 27.62
CA PRO A 115 10.95 -19.85 28.91
C PRO A 115 11.88 -18.63 28.77
N VAL A 116 11.41 -17.45 29.20
CA VAL A 116 11.99 -16.17 28.79
C VAL A 116 13.28 -15.85 29.56
N ALA A 117 14.32 -15.38 28.84
CA ALA A 117 15.47 -14.70 29.43
C ALA A 117 15.03 -13.44 30.18
N LYS A 118 15.54 -13.21 31.41
CA LYS A 118 15.08 -12.21 32.40
C LYS A 118 14.70 -10.80 31.90
N ASN A 119 15.20 -10.34 30.75
CA ASN A 119 15.03 -8.98 30.25
C ASN A 119 13.96 -8.80 29.15
N LEU A 120 13.44 -9.88 28.55
CA LEU A 120 12.33 -9.81 27.57
C LEU A 120 10.95 -10.02 28.21
N ALA A 121 10.94 -10.36 29.50
CA ALA A 121 9.75 -10.73 30.28
C ALA A 121 9.16 -9.58 31.11
N ALA A 122 9.40 -8.32 30.73
CA ALA A 122 8.76 -7.20 31.43
C ALA A 122 7.23 -7.39 31.35
N PRO A 123 6.50 -7.35 32.49
CA PRO A 123 5.06 -7.50 32.51
C PRO A 123 4.39 -6.60 31.47
N GLY A 124 3.56 -7.19 30.61
CA GLY A 124 2.83 -6.46 29.57
C GLY A 124 3.51 -6.39 28.18
N THR A 125 4.72 -6.91 28.00
CA THR A 125 5.39 -6.85 26.67
C THR A 125 4.61 -7.61 25.58
N ALA A 126 4.10 -8.81 25.87
CA ALA A 126 3.25 -9.55 24.93
C ALA A 126 1.97 -8.78 24.57
N ALA A 127 1.31 -8.18 25.57
CA ALA A 127 0.12 -7.36 25.37
C ALA A 127 0.40 -6.11 24.52
N ARG A 128 1.59 -5.49 24.66
CA ARG A 128 2.01 -4.36 23.82
C ARG A 128 2.17 -4.76 22.35
N PHE A 129 2.68 -5.96 22.07
CA PHE A 129 2.78 -6.47 20.71
C PHE A 129 1.42 -6.86 20.14
N GLU A 130 0.52 -7.45 20.94
CA GLU A 130 -0.87 -7.68 20.52
C GLU A 130 -1.58 -6.37 20.17
N PHE A 131 -1.45 -5.36 21.02
CA PHE A 131 -2.02 -4.04 20.75
C PHE A 131 -1.48 -3.43 19.44
N ALA A 132 -0.16 -3.54 19.22
CA ALA A 132 0.45 -3.07 17.97
C ALA A 132 -0.09 -3.83 16.75
N ALA A 133 -0.23 -5.16 16.84
CA ALA A 133 -0.79 -5.96 15.76
C ALA A 133 -2.22 -5.54 15.39
N VAL A 134 -3.08 -5.35 16.40
CA VAL A 134 -4.46 -4.87 16.18
C VAL A 134 -4.46 -3.52 15.45
N GLY A 135 -3.64 -2.57 15.87
CA GLY A 135 -3.53 -1.26 15.20
C GLY A 135 -3.13 -1.38 13.72
N PHE A 136 -2.17 -2.26 13.40
CA PHE A 136 -1.79 -2.51 12.01
C PHE A 136 -2.91 -3.18 11.19
N ARG A 137 -3.70 -4.07 11.78
CA ARG A 137 -4.86 -4.68 11.10
C ARG A 137 -5.95 -3.65 10.80
N GLU A 138 -6.24 -2.77 11.77
CA GLU A 138 -7.21 -1.69 11.60
C GLU A 138 -6.78 -0.74 10.47
N GLU A 139 -5.50 -0.35 10.46
CA GLU A 139 -4.94 0.49 9.40
C GLU A 139 -4.97 -0.21 8.02
N ALA A 140 -4.64 -1.51 7.97
CA ALA A 140 -4.75 -2.29 6.74
C ALA A 140 -6.18 -2.31 6.21
N ASN A 141 -7.17 -2.50 7.08
CA ASN A 141 -8.58 -2.48 6.70
C ASN A 141 -9.01 -1.11 6.16
N ALA A 142 -8.58 -0.02 6.80
CA ALA A 142 -8.82 1.33 6.30
C ALA A 142 -8.20 1.56 4.91
N GLY A 143 -6.96 1.11 4.70
CA GLY A 143 -6.30 1.14 3.39
C GLY A 143 -7.08 0.40 2.31
N ARG A 144 -7.59 -0.81 2.61
CA ARG A 144 -8.44 -1.57 1.66
C ARG A 144 -9.75 -0.83 1.33
N ALA A 145 -10.37 -0.18 2.31
CA ALA A 145 -11.60 0.58 2.08
C ALA A 145 -11.35 1.79 1.15
N ILE A 146 -10.23 2.49 1.33
CA ILE A 146 -9.80 3.57 0.43
C ILE A 146 -9.57 3.00 -0.98
N ALA A 147 -8.83 1.89 -1.08
CA ALA A 147 -8.56 1.26 -2.37
C ALA A 147 -9.85 0.88 -3.12
N ALA A 148 -10.79 0.22 -2.44
CA ALA A 148 -12.08 -0.15 -3.02
C ALA A 148 -12.90 1.07 -3.48
N THR A 149 -12.85 2.17 -2.71
CA THR A 149 -13.53 3.41 -3.08
C THR A 149 -12.96 3.99 -4.38
N HIS A 150 -11.64 4.01 -4.52
CA HIS A 150 -10.99 4.47 -5.75
C HIS A 150 -11.23 3.53 -6.94
N GLU A 151 -11.28 2.21 -6.75
CA GLU A 151 -11.65 1.29 -7.83
C GLU A 151 -13.07 1.52 -8.35
N LYS A 152 -14.01 1.81 -7.44
CA LYS A 152 -15.36 2.18 -7.82
C LYS A 152 -15.38 3.48 -8.63
N MET A 153 -14.69 4.52 -8.16
CA MET A 153 -14.59 5.79 -8.90
C MET A 153 -13.97 5.59 -10.29
N ALA A 154 -12.94 4.75 -10.41
CA ALA A 154 -12.36 4.40 -11.71
C ALA A 154 -13.37 3.72 -12.65
N ALA A 155 -14.22 2.84 -12.12
CA ALA A 155 -15.28 2.19 -12.88
C ALA A 155 -16.37 3.17 -13.32
N ASP A 156 -16.74 4.10 -12.44
CA ASP A 156 -17.76 5.13 -12.71
C ASP A 156 -17.27 6.10 -13.81
N VAL A 157 -16.00 6.53 -13.77
CA VAL A 157 -15.38 7.34 -14.84
C VAL A 157 -15.43 6.61 -16.18
N LEU A 158 -15.13 5.30 -16.20
CA LEU A 158 -15.21 4.50 -17.42
C LEU A 158 -16.65 4.40 -17.96
N ALA A 159 -17.65 4.30 -17.07
CA ALA A 159 -19.05 4.22 -17.46
C ALA A 159 -19.57 5.52 -18.09
N LEU A 160 -19.05 6.68 -17.68
CA LEU A 160 -19.38 7.99 -18.25
C LEU A 160 -18.80 8.22 -19.65
N LEU A 161 -17.80 7.44 -20.06
CA LEU A 161 -17.16 7.52 -21.38
C LEU A 161 -17.84 6.62 -22.43
N LYS A 162 -18.92 5.92 -22.07
CA LYS A 162 -19.70 5.04 -22.95
C LYS A 162 -21.05 5.67 -23.26
#